data_AF-A0A7H9DLS5-F1
#
_entry.id   AF-A0A7H9DLS5-F1
#
_cell.length_a   1.000
_cell.length_b   1.000
_cell.length_c   1.000
_cell.angle_alpha   90.00
_cell.angle_beta   90.00
_cell.angle_gamma   90.00
#
_symmetry.space_group_name_H-M   'P 1'
#
loop_
_entity.id
_entity.type
_entity.pdbx_description
1 polymer ?
#
loop_
_entity_poly.entity_id
_entity_poly.type
_entity_poly.pdbx_seq_one_letter_code
_entity_poly.pdbx_strand_id
1 'polypeptide(L)'
;MDRQSFTDLIQAKFKMVRIEAGYTQDTMAQTIGLSKKTLVQIEKERVLPNWTTCVSICALFRDSEVLNSTFGCDPLEIVQTVSRNQAAYPKYSTITDIYWETIDSKGDYILQSNKVSELYRILDGNKQPIFATPKLREAETYFQRNIKEDLVRA
;
A
#
# COMPACT_ATOMS: atom_id res chain seq x y z
N MET A 1 -3.17 4.64 9.69
CA MET A 1 -2.68 3.29 10.11
C MET A 1 -1.28 3.38 10.72
N ASP A 2 -1.00 2.65 11.81
CA ASP A 2 0.34 2.51 12.41
C ASP A 2 0.98 1.13 12.13
N ARG A 3 2.23 0.93 12.55
CA ARG A 3 2.96 -0.33 12.30
C ARG A 3 2.32 -1.54 12.99
N GLN A 4 1.79 -1.37 14.19
CA GLN A 4 1.18 -2.48 14.93
C GLN A 4 -0.10 -2.96 14.23
N SER A 5 -1.02 -2.03 13.94
CA SER A 5 -2.27 -2.32 13.24
C SER A 5 -2.01 -2.96 11.87
N PHE A 6 -0.97 -2.51 11.17
CA PHE A 6 -0.54 -3.12 9.91
C PHE A 6 -0.08 -4.56 10.09
N THR A 7 0.77 -4.83 11.08
CA THR A 7 1.28 -6.18 11.36
C THR A 7 0.15 -7.15 11.73
N ASP A 8 -0.82 -6.68 12.52
CA ASP A 8 -1.99 -7.48 12.91
C ASP A 8 -2.87 -7.82 11.70
N LEU A 9 -3.12 -6.84 10.81
CA LEU A 9 -3.83 -7.09 9.55
C LEU A 9 -3.12 -8.12 8.66
N ILE A 10 -1.79 -7.99 8.53
CA ILE A 10 -1.00 -8.95 7.74
C ILE A 10 -1.08 -10.35 8.34
N GLN A 11 -1.01 -10.50 9.67
CA GLN A 11 -1.15 -11.80 10.32
C GLN A 11 -2.50 -12.45 9.98
N ALA A 12 -3.59 -11.70 10.10
CA ALA A 12 -4.95 -12.20 9.83
C ALA A 12 -5.15 -12.61 8.37
N LYS A 13 -4.45 -11.95 7.42
CA LYS A 13 -4.53 -12.26 5.98
C LYS A 13 -3.50 -13.27 5.48
N PHE A 14 -2.50 -13.59 6.29
CA PHE A 14 -1.34 -14.39 5.88
C PHE A 14 -1.71 -15.73 5.22
N LYS A 15 -2.62 -16.47 5.85
CA LYS A 15 -3.10 -17.76 5.34
C LYS A 15 -3.90 -17.61 4.05
N MET A 16 -4.69 -16.54 3.92
CA MET A 16 -5.51 -16.28 2.74
C MET A 16 -4.63 -15.99 1.52
N VAL A 17 -3.61 -15.14 1.68
CA VAL A 17 -2.62 -14.84 0.62
C VAL A 17 -1.92 -16.11 0.14
N ARG A 18 -1.53 -16.99 1.08
CA ARG A 18 -0.92 -18.27 0.72
C ARG A 18 -1.85 -19.17 -0.10
N ILE A 19 -3.12 -19.27 0.29
CA ILE A 19 -4.12 -20.09 -0.40
C ILE A 19 -4.41 -19.53 -1.78
N GLU A 20 -4.55 -18.21 -1.91
CA GLU A 20 -4.73 -17.49 -3.18
C GLU A 20 -3.59 -17.80 -4.16
N ALA A 21 -2.35 -17.78 -3.68
CA ALA A 21 -1.18 -18.14 -4.48
C ALA A 21 -1.08 -19.64 -4.82
N GLY A 22 -1.96 -20.50 -4.28
CA GLY A 22 -1.91 -21.94 -4.46
C GLY A 22 -0.73 -22.62 -3.73
N TYR A 23 -0.17 -21.97 -2.69
CA TYR A 23 1.05 -22.44 -2.03
C TYR A 23 0.76 -23.35 -0.83
N THR A 24 1.60 -24.37 -0.65
CA THR A 24 1.66 -25.14 0.60
C THR A 24 2.37 -24.32 1.68
N GLN A 25 2.26 -24.74 2.94
CA GLN A 25 3.00 -24.09 4.03
C GLN A 25 4.51 -24.17 3.84
N ASP A 26 5.01 -25.26 3.26
CA ASP A 26 6.44 -25.42 2.97
C ASP A 26 6.90 -24.47 1.86
N THR A 27 6.17 -24.41 0.74
CA THR A 27 6.54 -23.54 -0.39
C THR A 27 6.45 -22.07 0.00
N MET A 28 5.39 -21.67 0.70
CA MET A 28 5.27 -20.29 1.20
C MET A 28 6.40 -19.93 2.14
N ALA A 29 6.75 -20.81 3.10
CA ALA A 29 7.82 -20.55 4.05
C ALA A 29 9.16 -20.34 3.33
N GLN A 30 9.48 -21.16 2.33
CA GLN A 30 10.67 -20.97 1.50
C GLN A 30 10.65 -19.64 0.73
N THR A 31 9.52 -19.31 0.08
CA THR A 31 9.38 -18.08 -0.72
C THR A 31 9.61 -16.82 0.10
N ILE A 32 9.08 -16.75 1.32
CA ILE A 32 9.19 -15.54 2.17
C ILE A 32 10.40 -15.56 3.11
N GLY A 33 11.17 -16.65 3.14
CA GLY A 33 12.35 -16.80 4.00
C GLY A 33 12.04 -17.10 5.48
N LEU A 34 11.03 -17.92 5.75
CA LEU A 34 10.70 -18.41 7.10
C LEU A 34 10.90 -19.92 7.23
N SER A 35 10.98 -20.40 8.48
CA SER A 35 10.76 -21.83 8.74
C SER A 35 9.28 -22.18 8.63
N LYS A 36 8.95 -23.41 8.21
CA LYS A 36 7.57 -23.93 8.22
C LYS A 36 6.92 -23.78 9.60
N LYS A 37 7.67 -24.07 10.67
CA LYS A 37 7.18 -23.95 12.06
C LYS A 37 6.75 -22.51 12.36
N THR A 38 7.57 -21.53 11.99
CA THR A 38 7.26 -20.10 12.19
C THR A 38 6.02 -19.70 11.40
N LEU A 39 5.94 -20.07 10.12
CA LEU A 39 4.77 -19.80 9.29
C LEU A 39 3.49 -20.38 9.91
N VAL A 40 3.52 -21.63 10.38
CA VAL A 40 2.38 -22.27 11.04
C VAL A 40 1.96 -21.53 12.32
N GLN A 41 2.90 -21.00 13.11
CA GLN A 41 2.54 -20.20 14.29
C GLN A 41 1.91 -18.86 13.92
N ILE A 42 2.38 -18.22 12.84
CA ILE A 42 1.79 -16.98 12.31
C ILE A 42 0.35 -17.23 11.84
N GLU A 43 0.11 -18.28 11.04
CA GLU A 43 -1.23 -18.63 10.55
C GLU A 43 -2.21 -19.06 11.65
N LYS A 44 -1.69 -19.47 12.80
CA LYS A 44 -2.48 -19.79 14.00
C LYS A 44 -2.64 -18.59 14.94
N GLU A 45 -2.17 -17.42 14.53
CA GLU A 45 -2.22 -16.17 15.30
C GLU A 45 -1.52 -16.24 16.66
N ARG A 46 -0.56 -17.15 16.82
CA ARG A 46 0.18 -17.35 18.08
C ARG A 46 1.43 -16.49 18.18
N VAL A 47 1.96 -16.08 17.02
CA VAL A 47 3.15 -15.23 16.90
C VAL A 47 2.91 -14.24 15.78
N LEU A 48 3.21 -12.97 16.03
CA LEU A 48 3.14 -11.93 15.00
C LEU A 48 4.28 -12.08 13.99
N PRO A 49 4.03 -11.87 12.69
CA PRO A 49 5.11 -11.74 11.72
C PRO A 49 5.94 -10.50 12.05
N ASN A 50 7.26 -10.59 11.94
CA ASN A 50 8.10 -9.42 12.13
C ASN A 50 7.95 -8.43 10.96
N TRP A 51 8.44 -7.20 11.14
CA TRP A 51 8.32 -6.16 10.11
C TRP A 51 8.86 -6.59 8.75
N THR A 52 10.03 -7.23 8.71
CA THR A 52 10.62 -7.70 7.45
C THR A 52 9.77 -8.76 6.76
N THR A 53 9.12 -9.66 7.49
CA THR A 53 8.18 -10.63 6.95
C THR A 53 6.95 -9.94 6.36
N CYS A 54 6.41 -8.92 7.04
CA CYS A 54 5.30 -8.13 6.50
C CYS A 54 5.69 -7.41 5.20
N VAL A 55 6.90 -6.84 5.15
CA VAL A 55 7.42 -6.23 3.92
C VAL A 55 7.57 -7.28 2.80
N SER A 56 8.15 -8.44 3.10
CA SER A 56 8.36 -9.51 2.13
C SER A 56 7.04 -10.02 1.53
N ILE A 57 6.00 -10.26 2.35
CA ILE A 57 4.72 -10.72 1.82
C ILE A 57 4.05 -9.64 0.94
N CYS A 58 4.09 -8.37 1.34
CA CYS A 58 3.58 -7.27 0.52
C CYS A 58 4.35 -7.10 -0.80
N ALA A 59 5.66 -7.30 -0.79
CA ALA A 59 6.50 -7.16 -1.98
C ALA A 59 6.33 -8.33 -2.96
N LEU A 60 6.33 -9.56 -2.44
CA LEU A 60 6.28 -10.78 -3.26
C LEU A 60 4.87 -11.10 -3.78
N PHE A 61 3.84 -10.69 -3.06
CA PHE A 61 2.43 -10.93 -3.40
C PHE A 61 1.68 -9.65 -3.67
N ARG A 62 2.34 -8.66 -4.29
CA ARG A 62 1.79 -7.32 -4.54
C ARG A 62 0.46 -7.34 -5.31
N ASP A 63 0.28 -8.31 -6.21
CA ASP A 63 -0.92 -8.47 -7.02
C ASP A 63 -2.03 -9.30 -6.34
N SER A 64 -1.83 -9.71 -5.08
CA SER A 64 -2.83 -10.43 -4.29
C SER A 64 -4.09 -9.59 -4.13
N GLU A 65 -5.23 -10.11 -4.58
CA GLU A 65 -6.54 -9.50 -4.38
C GLU A 65 -6.87 -9.44 -2.88
N VAL A 66 -6.44 -10.43 -2.09
CA VAL A 66 -6.59 -10.41 -0.64
C VAL A 66 -5.90 -9.18 -0.04
N LEU A 67 -4.65 -8.89 -0.45
CA LEU A 67 -3.94 -7.72 0.07
C LEU A 67 -4.50 -6.41 -0.48
N ASN A 68 -4.74 -6.32 -1.80
CA ASN A 68 -5.27 -5.12 -2.44
C ASN A 68 -6.65 -4.74 -1.89
N SER A 69 -7.54 -5.70 -1.68
CA SER A 69 -8.85 -5.45 -1.08
C SER A 69 -8.77 -5.08 0.41
N THR A 70 -7.83 -5.67 1.15
CA THR A 70 -7.61 -5.35 2.57
C THR A 70 -7.11 -3.92 2.75
N PHE A 71 -6.23 -3.45 1.86
CA PHE A 71 -5.62 -2.13 1.96
C PHE A 71 -6.29 -1.08 1.05
N GLY A 72 -7.19 -1.48 0.16
CA GLY A 72 -7.78 -0.61 -0.86
C GLY A 72 -6.77 0.04 -1.81
N CYS A 73 -5.53 -0.42 -1.84
CA CYS A 73 -4.46 0.10 -2.67
C CYS A 73 -3.31 -0.90 -2.70
N ASP A 74 -2.24 -0.50 -3.38
CA ASP A 74 -1.02 -1.27 -3.44
C ASP A 74 -0.46 -1.53 -2.03
N PRO A 75 -0.19 -2.79 -1.64
CA PRO A 75 0.36 -3.10 -0.33
C PRO A 75 1.70 -2.40 -0.04
N LEU A 76 2.52 -2.15 -1.07
CA LEU A 76 3.79 -1.44 -0.89
C LEU A 76 3.61 0.07 -0.64
N GLU A 77 2.49 0.65 -1.07
CA GLU A 77 2.14 2.03 -0.75
C GLU A 77 1.92 2.19 0.76
N ILE A 78 1.22 1.22 1.36
CA ILE A 78 1.03 1.16 2.82
C ILE A 78 2.36 0.97 3.54
N VAL A 79 3.18 0.01 3.11
CA VAL A 79 4.49 -0.27 3.73
C VAL A 79 5.37 0.98 3.75
N GLN A 80 5.42 1.71 2.64
CA GLN A 80 6.20 2.94 2.54
C GLN A 80 5.61 4.05 3.41
N THR A 81 4.28 4.21 3.39
CA THR A 81 3.61 5.20 4.23
C THR A 81 3.80 4.94 5.71
N VAL A 82 3.66 3.69 6.17
CA VAL A 82 3.88 3.30 7.58
C VAL A 82 5.34 3.49 8.00
N SER A 83 6.30 3.33 7.09
CA SER A 83 7.74 3.43 7.41
C SER A 83 8.30 4.86 7.35
N ARG A 84 7.86 5.68 6.41
CA ARG A 84 8.44 7.03 6.16
C ARG A 84 7.40 8.13 5.96
N ASN A 85 6.12 7.88 6.24
CA ASN A 85 4.98 8.80 6.04
C ASN A 85 4.76 9.25 4.59
N GLN A 86 5.43 8.61 3.63
CA GLN A 86 5.34 8.96 2.21
C GLN A 86 5.52 7.71 1.34
N ALA A 87 4.78 7.65 0.24
CA ALA A 87 4.97 6.62 -0.78
C ALA A 87 5.67 7.20 -2.03
N ALA A 88 6.55 6.39 -2.61
CA ALA A 88 7.12 6.60 -3.93
C ALA A 88 6.46 5.62 -4.89
N TYR A 89 6.06 6.15 -6.04
CA TYR A 89 5.39 5.39 -7.08
C TYR A 89 6.35 5.22 -8.26
N PRO A 90 6.68 3.98 -8.63
CA PRO A 90 7.26 3.71 -9.94
C PRO A 90 6.22 4.01 -11.02
N LYS A 91 6.67 4.38 -12.21
CA LYS A 91 5.77 4.60 -13.36
C LYS A 91 5.13 3.27 -13.76
N TYR A 92 3.88 3.04 -13.39
CA TYR A 92 3.12 1.84 -13.75
C TYR A 92 1.89 2.20 -14.59
N SER A 93 1.47 1.31 -15.49
CA SER A 93 0.28 1.47 -16.33
C SER A 93 -1.03 1.21 -15.60
N THR A 94 -0.99 0.53 -14.45
CA THR A 94 -2.17 -0.09 -13.84
C THR A 94 -2.40 0.51 -12.46
N ILE A 95 -3.20 1.56 -12.40
CA ILE A 95 -3.67 2.14 -11.15
C ILE A 95 -5.16 1.87 -11.12
N THR A 96 -5.60 1.02 -10.20
CA THR A 96 -7.02 0.77 -9.99
C THR A 96 -7.59 1.90 -9.13
N ASP A 97 -8.55 2.64 -9.68
CA ASP A 97 -9.17 3.80 -9.01
C ASP A 97 -10.38 3.40 -8.14
N ILE A 98 -10.66 2.11 -7.99
CA ILE A 98 -11.91 1.59 -7.38
C ILE A 98 -12.10 2.09 -5.95
N TYR A 99 -11.01 2.22 -5.19
CA TYR A 99 -11.04 2.64 -3.78
C TYR A 99 -10.75 4.13 -3.58
N TRP A 100 -10.52 4.88 -4.65
CA TRP A 100 -10.11 6.27 -4.61
C TRP A 100 -11.26 7.20 -4.98
N GLU A 101 -11.41 8.28 -4.21
CA GLU A 101 -12.38 9.33 -4.47
C GLU A 101 -11.66 10.65 -4.66
N THR A 102 -12.04 11.39 -5.70
CA THR A 102 -11.49 12.71 -5.98
C THR A 102 -12.01 13.72 -4.96
N ILE A 103 -11.09 14.38 -4.27
CA ILE A 103 -11.38 15.48 -3.34
C ILE A 103 -11.30 16.81 -4.07
N ASP A 104 -10.26 17.01 -4.88
CA ASP A 104 -10.02 18.25 -5.63
C ASP A 104 -9.31 17.93 -6.96
N SER A 105 -9.52 18.76 -7.96
CA SER A 105 -8.90 18.66 -9.27
C SER A 105 -8.66 20.06 -9.83
N LYS A 106 -7.40 20.36 -10.16
CA LYS A 106 -7.01 21.69 -10.62
C LYS A 106 -5.80 21.62 -11.54
N GLY A 107 -5.95 22.15 -12.75
CA GLY A 107 -4.96 21.97 -13.81
C GLY A 107 -4.80 20.49 -14.15
N ASP A 108 -3.55 20.04 -14.23
CA ASP A 108 -3.20 18.64 -14.49
C ASP A 108 -3.09 17.78 -13.22
N TYR A 109 -3.41 18.32 -12.04
CA TYR A 109 -3.29 17.57 -10.78
C TYR A 109 -4.65 17.17 -10.22
N ILE A 110 -4.69 15.96 -9.64
CA ILE A 110 -5.88 15.42 -8.97
C ILE A 110 -5.49 14.99 -7.55
N LEU A 111 -6.16 15.53 -6.54
CA LEU A 111 -6.08 15.09 -5.15
C LEU A 111 -7.18 14.05 -4.88
N GLN A 112 -6.80 12.89 -4.37
CA GLN A 112 -7.74 11.81 -4.05
C GLN A 112 -7.56 11.29 -2.62
N SER A 113 -8.64 10.82 -2.01
CA SER A 113 -8.63 10.05 -0.77
C SER A 113 -9.00 8.60 -1.00
N ASN A 114 -8.32 7.70 -0.30
CA ASN A 114 -8.65 6.29 -0.26
C ASN A 114 -9.72 6.01 0.80
N LYS A 115 -10.78 5.30 0.42
CA LYS A 115 -11.90 4.98 1.32
C LYS A 115 -11.58 3.91 2.36
N VAL A 116 -10.50 3.15 2.17
CA VAL A 116 -10.11 1.99 2.98
C VAL A 116 -8.87 2.28 3.81
N SER A 117 -7.82 2.86 3.21
CA SER A 117 -6.52 3.04 3.87
C SER A 117 -6.29 4.40 4.54
N GLU A 118 -7.26 5.32 4.47
CA GLU A 118 -7.12 6.70 4.96
C GLU A 118 -5.92 7.44 4.33
N LEU A 119 -5.48 7.01 3.14
CA LEU A 119 -4.42 7.66 2.39
C LEU A 119 -4.95 8.77 1.52
N TYR A 120 -4.12 9.80 1.34
CA TYR A 120 -4.31 10.85 0.35
C TYR A 120 -3.21 10.71 -0.69
N ARG A 121 -3.58 10.69 -1.97
CA ARG A 121 -2.64 10.67 -3.08
C ARG A 121 -2.88 11.80 -4.05
N ILE A 122 -1.84 12.16 -4.79
CA ILE A 122 -1.87 13.18 -5.82
C ILE A 122 -1.44 12.55 -7.13
N LEU A 123 -2.28 12.71 -8.15
CA LEU A 123 -2.00 12.28 -9.52
C LEU A 123 -1.52 13.48 -10.36
N ASP A 124 -0.64 13.21 -11.32
CA ASP A 124 -0.29 14.15 -12.40
C ASP A 124 -1.26 14.05 -13.59
N GLY A 125 -0.99 14.81 -14.66
CA GLY A 125 -1.85 14.88 -15.85
C GLY A 125 -1.96 13.56 -16.62
N ASN A 126 -1.01 12.64 -16.42
CA ASN A 126 -1.04 11.29 -16.98
C ASN A 126 -1.75 10.29 -16.05
N LYS A 127 -2.41 10.78 -15.00
CA LYS A 127 -3.01 10.00 -13.91
C LYS A 127 -1.99 9.13 -13.17
N GLN A 128 -0.71 9.49 -13.19
CA GLN A 128 0.32 8.78 -12.43
C GLN A 128 0.38 9.34 -11.01
N PRO A 129 0.38 8.50 -9.96
CA PRO A 129 0.52 8.98 -8.60
C PRO A 129 1.95 9.47 -8.43
N ILE A 130 2.10 10.69 -7.93
CA ILE A 130 3.40 11.33 -7.72
C ILE A 130 3.70 11.56 -6.25
N PHE A 131 2.68 11.48 -5.40
CA PHE A 131 2.81 11.69 -3.96
C PHE A 131 1.66 11.00 -3.22
N ALA A 132 1.96 10.45 -2.04
CA ALA A 132 0.93 10.10 -1.06
C ALA A 132 1.41 10.21 0.37
N THR A 133 0.45 10.44 1.26
CA THR A 133 0.64 10.66 2.69
C THR A 133 -0.64 10.27 3.44
N PRO A 134 -0.56 9.85 4.70
CA PRO A 134 -1.75 9.62 5.53
C PRO A 134 -2.28 10.95 6.13
N LYS A 135 -1.69 12.10 5.79
CA LYS A 135 -2.04 13.41 6.36
C LYS A 135 -2.58 14.36 5.30
N LEU A 136 -3.86 14.69 5.39
CA LEU A 136 -4.53 15.59 4.44
C LEU A 136 -3.78 16.91 4.23
N ARG A 137 -3.35 17.57 5.31
CA ARG A 137 -2.64 18.87 5.23
C ARG A 137 -1.33 18.80 4.42
N GLU A 138 -0.60 17.69 4.52
CA GLU A 138 0.63 17.50 3.73
C GLU A 138 0.28 17.31 2.24
N ALA A 139 -0.78 16.57 1.95
CA ALA A 139 -1.28 16.39 0.58
C ALA A 139 -1.77 17.72 -0.02
N GLU A 140 -2.59 18.49 0.70
CA GLU A 140 -3.05 19.81 0.26
C GLU A 140 -1.88 20.77 -0.02
N THR A 141 -0.88 20.77 0.86
CA THR A 141 0.31 21.61 0.69
C THR A 141 1.09 21.23 -0.57
N TYR A 142 1.30 19.92 -0.80
CA TYR A 142 1.95 19.43 -2.02
C TYR A 142 1.14 19.77 -3.27
N PHE A 143 -0.18 19.55 -3.23
CA PHE A 143 -1.10 19.83 -4.33
C PHE A 143 -1.05 21.31 -4.75
N GLN A 144 -1.21 22.23 -3.79
CA GLN A 144 -1.17 23.68 -4.07
C GLN A 144 0.20 24.14 -4.57
N ARG A 145 1.29 23.52 -4.09
CA ARG A 145 2.64 23.85 -4.55
C ARG A 145 2.85 23.48 -6.02
N ASN A 146 2.45 22.27 -6.42
CA ASN A 146 2.67 21.80 -7.80
C ASN A 146 1.81 22.59 -8.81
N ILE A 147 0.58 22.93 -8.44
CA ILE A 147 -0.27 23.82 -9.25
C ILE A 147 0.39 25.18 -9.48
N LYS A 148 1.00 25.77 -8.44
CA LYS A 148 1.69 27.07 -8.56
C LYS A 148 2.95 26.97 -9.43
N GLU A 149 3.74 25.91 -9.27
CA GLU A 149 4.95 25.72 -10.07
C GLU A 149 4.64 25.53 -11.57
N ASP A 150 3.56 24.81 -11.91
CA ASP A 150 3.14 24.66 -13.31
C ASP A 150 2.57 25.94 -13.92
N LEU A 151 1.81 26.73 -13.15
CA LEU A 151 1.35 28.06 -13.59
C LEU A 151 2.49 29.05 -13.85
N VAL A 152 3.67 28.85 -13.25
CA VAL A 152 4.87 29.67 -13.46
C VAL A 152 5.67 29.20 -14.69
N ARG A 153 5.48 27.95 -15.11
CA ARG A 153 6.19 27.34 -16.25
C ARG A 153 5.40 27.40 -17.57
N ALA A 154 4.08 27.59 -17.50
CA ALA A 154 3.18 27.79 -18.65
C ALA A 154 3.22 29.24 -19.15
#